data_AF-A0A961SKB0-F1
#
_entry.id   AF-A0A961SKB0-F1
#
_cell.length_a   1.000
_cell.length_b   1.000
_cell.length_c   1.000
_cell.angle_alpha   90.00
_cell.angle_beta   90.00
_cell.angle_gamma   90.00
#
_symmetry.space_group_name_H-M   'P 1'
#
loop_
_entity.id
_entity.type
_entity.pdbx_description
1 polymer ?
#
loop_
_entity_poly.entity_id
_entity_poly.type
_entity_poly.pdbx_seq_one_letter_code
_entity_poly.pdbx_strand_id
1 'polypeptide(L)'
;MKNAWVMFSGAVGLLVMPLLGAPASAAAGQAAGNQSGMTVVAAEELNQRSKQPGTSEQGGMSERGVRNMVFYAFSLIPDNVKGPDGKMGPVDKSDPNKFMIPEEDARRVIRAATRSAYADVCGLPELGKANYKAMMTEEASKQSWSKEQLLMIEALHLFAVSFFTGKASFSETPESAPAGGEEPAAKGGAEAETVQKAPPPPACPPEQRQKVESAINAYVAAAGGQ
;
A
#
# COMPACT_ATOMS: atom_id res chain seq x y z
N MET A 1 -43.60 -26.30 52.81
CA MET A 1 -44.06 -25.24 53.72
C MET A 1 -44.20 -23.96 52.92
N LYS A 2 -45.45 -23.48 52.80
CA LYS A 2 -45.94 -22.09 52.76
C LYS A 2 -45.24 -21.09 51.80
N ASN A 3 -45.85 -20.76 50.65
CA ASN A 3 -46.74 -19.58 50.41
C ASN A 3 -45.92 -18.38 49.91
N ALA A 4 -46.31 -17.48 49.01
CA ALA A 4 -47.48 -17.31 48.15
C ALA A 4 -47.17 -16.18 47.12
N TRP A 5 -47.89 -16.24 46.01
CA TRP A 5 -48.29 -15.19 45.06
C TRP A 5 -48.56 -13.81 45.69
N VAL A 6 -48.34 -12.71 44.94
CA VAL A 6 -49.31 -11.62 44.65
C VAL A 6 -48.74 -10.70 43.55
N MET A 7 -49.50 -10.52 42.46
CA MET A 7 -49.41 -9.40 41.52
C MET A 7 -50.16 -8.18 42.07
N PHE A 8 -49.73 -6.95 41.74
CA PHE A 8 -50.66 -5.83 41.57
C PHE A 8 -50.14 -4.82 40.53
N SER A 9 -50.97 -4.58 39.52
CA SER A 9 -50.97 -3.42 38.63
C SER A 9 -51.38 -2.16 39.40
N GLY A 10 -50.94 -0.97 38.96
CA GLY A 10 -51.59 0.27 39.40
C GLY A 10 -50.89 1.59 39.06
N ALA A 11 -51.44 2.27 38.06
CA ALA A 11 -51.66 3.73 37.96
C ALA A 11 -50.47 4.71 37.82
N VAL A 12 -50.38 5.23 36.58
CA VAL A 12 -50.40 6.64 36.17
C VAL A 12 -50.36 7.66 37.32
N GLY A 13 -49.28 8.45 37.36
CA GLY A 13 -49.17 9.70 38.10
C GLY A 13 -48.39 10.72 37.28
N LEU A 14 -49.12 11.55 36.54
CA LEU A 14 -48.63 12.75 35.86
C LEU A 14 -48.37 13.81 36.94
N LEU A 15 -47.12 14.27 37.09
CA LEU A 15 -46.79 15.43 37.89
C LEU A 15 -45.87 16.36 37.09
N VAL A 16 -46.47 17.47 36.66
CA VAL A 16 -45.83 18.63 36.04
C VAL A 16 -45.42 19.57 37.16
N MET A 17 -44.15 19.98 37.22
CA MET A 17 -43.76 21.32 37.71
C MET A 17 -42.36 21.70 37.20
N PRO A 18 -42.12 23.00 36.95
CA PRO A 18 -41.01 23.51 36.14
C PRO A 18 -39.82 23.93 37.01
N LEU A 19 -38.60 23.78 36.49
CA LEU A 19 -37.42 24.47 37.00
C LEU A 19 -36.72 25.19 35.85
N LEU A 20 -36.88 26.51 35.88
CA LEU A 20 -36.03 27.49 35.20
C LEU A 20 -34.57 27.29 35.64
N GLY A 21 -33.69 27.15 34.67
CA GLY A 21 -32.25 27.08 34.89
C GLY A 21 -31.49 26.85 33.58
N ALA A 22 -31.43 27.86 32.71
CA ALA A 22 -30.36 27.94 31.71
C ALA A 22 -29.06 28.37 32.41
N PRO A 23 -27.89 27.90 31.95
CA PRO A 23 -27.23 28.66 30.91
C PRO A 23 -26.64 27.80 29.77
N ALA A 24 -26.70 28.38 28.57
CA ALA A 24 -25.80 28.22 27.43
C ALA A 24 -24.93 26.94 27.37
N SER A 25 -25.38 25.95 26.61
CA SER A 25 -24.43 25.19 25.77
C SER A 25 -24.47 25.80 24.38
N ALA A 26 -23.43 26.60 24.14
CA ALA A 26 -23.08 27.14 22.86
C ALA A 26 -22.97 26.02 21.81
N ALA A 27 -23.29 26.42 20.58
CA ALA A 27 -23.08 25.68 19.35
C ALA A 27 -21.79 24.85 19.36
N ALA A 28 -21.91 23.52 19.29
CA ALA A 28 -20.95 22.71 18.57
C ALA A 28 -21.48 22.59 17.15
N GLY A 29 -21.10 23.58 16.34
CA GLY A 29 -21.42 23.65 14.93
C GLY A 29 -20.94 22.40 14.20
N GLN A 30 -21.69 22.09 13.15
CA GLN A 30 -21.28 21.24 12.04
C GLN A 30 -19.84 21.58 11.63
N ALA A 31 -18.89 20.70 11.95
CA ALA A 31 -17.62 20.62 11.23
C ALA A 31 -17.77 19.62 10.07
N ALA A 32 -18.84 19.77 9.29
CA ALA A 32 -19.03 19.09 8.02
C ALA A 32 -18.81 20.12 6.92
N GLY A 33 -17.56 20.25 6.46
CA GLY A 33 -17.24 21.16 5.36
C GLY A 33 -15.81 21.65 5.33
N ASN A 34 -14.83 20.74 5.18
CA ASN A 34 -13.62 21.00 4.37
C ASN A 34 -12.66 19.81 4.32
N GLN A 35 -12.71 18.88 5.29
CA GLN A 35 -11.79 17.74 5.32
C GLN A 35 -12.04 16.73 4.20
N SER A 36 -13.30 16.57 3.78
CA SER A 36 -13.66 15.61 2.72
C SER A 36 -13.10 16.00 1.34
N GLY A 37 -12.80 17.28 1.10
CA GLY A 37 -12.17 17.70 -0.16
C GLY A 37 -10.67 17.43 -0.18
N MET A 38 -10.00 17.68 0.95
CA MET A 38 -8.54 17.49 1.07
C MET A 38 -8.13 16.01 1.06
N THR A 39 -8.93 15.11 1.65
CA THR A 39 -8.64 13.65 1.64
C THR A 39 -8.82 13.03 0.25
N VAL A 40 -9.83 13.47 -0.51
CA VAL A 40 -10.08 12.99 -1.88
C VAL A 40 -8.93 13.39 -2.80
N VAL A 41 -8.46 14.64 -2.73
CA VAL A 41 -7.34 15.12 -3.54
C VAL A 41 -6.02 14.44 -3.17
N ALA A 42 -5.80 14.09 -1.89
CA ALA A 42 -4.61 13.36 -1.43
C ALA A 42 -4.58 11.91 -1.93
N ALA A 43 -5.69 11.19 -1.78
CA ALA A 43 -5.85 9.88 -2.37
C ALA A 43 -5.71 9.97 -3.89
N GLU A 44 -6.21 11.03 -4.51
CA GLU A 44 -6.15 11.22 -5.96
C GLU A 44 -4.77 11.57 -6.48
N GLU A 45 -3.94 12.35 -5.77
CA GLU A 45 -2.56 12.64 -6.21
C GLU A 45 -1.63 11.43 -6.00
N LEU A 46 -1.78 10.73 -4.86
CA LEU A 46 -1.13 9.43 -4.61
C LEU A 46 -1.54 8.42 -5.69
N ASN A 47 -2.84 8.38 -6.01
CA ASN A 47 -3.36 7.54 -7.08
C ASN A 47 -2.80 7.99 -8.43
N GLN A 48 -2.82 9.30 -8.77
CA GLN A 48 -2.34 9.88 -10.03
C GLN A 48 -0.87 9.57 -10.32
N ARG A 49 0.02 9.57 -9.32
CA ARG A 49 1.39 9.08 -9.52
C ARG A 49 1.45 7.58 -9.74
N SER A 50 0.55 6.81 -9.13
CA SER A 50 0.34 5.43 -9.53
C SER A 50 -0.29 5.30 -10.93
N LYS A 51 -0.85 6.37 -11.56
CA LYS A 51 -1.52 6.39 -12.89
C LYS A 51 -0.63 6.80 -14.08
N GLN A 52 0.69 6.69 -14.00
CA GLN A 52 1.58 7.01 -15.13
C GLN A 52 1.06 6.37 -16.44
N PRO A 53 1.00 7.10 -17.59
CA PRO A 53 0.00 6.83 -18.64
C PRO A 53 0.22 5.46 -19.30
N GLY A 54 -0.61 4.51 -18.90
CA GLY A 54 -0.96 3.32 -19.67
C GLY A 54 -2.41 3.47 -20.10
N THR A 55 -2.70 3.23 -21.38
CA THR A 55 -4.05 3.18 -21.93
C THR A 55 -4.81 1.98 -21.33
N SER A 56 -5.34 2.15 -20.13
CA SER A 56 -6.26 1.22 -19.48
C SER A 56 -7.25 2.03 -18.65
N GLU A 57 -8.55 1.82 -18.87
CA GLU A 57 -9.68 2.60 -18.30
C GLU A 57 -9.76 2.60 -16.76
N GLN A 58 -8.85 1.90 -16.08
CA GLN A 58 -8.62 1.99 -14.64
C GLN A 58 -7.27 2.65 -14.44
N GLY A 59 -7.26 3.97 -14.26
CA GLY A 59 -6.03 4.74 -14.09
C GLY A 59 -5.07 4.09 -13.09
N GLY A 60 -3.88 3.73 -13.57
CA GLY A 60 -2.84 2.99 -12.86
C GLY A 60 -1.63 2.78 -13.78
N MET A 61 -0.54 2.21 -13.25
CA MET A 61 0.67 1.90 -14.03
C MET A 61 0.33 0.98 -15.20
N SER A 62 0.99 1.11 -16.34
CA SER A 62 0.77 0.17 -17.45
C SER A 62 1.08 -1.27 -17.02
N GLU A 63 0.41 -2.27 -17.60
CA GLU A 63 0.67 -3.69 -17.31
C GLU A 63 2.18 -4.02 -17.45
N ARG A 64 2.79 -3.47 -18.50
CA ARG A 64 4.25 -3.56 -18.74
C ARG A 64 5.07 -2.97 -17.59
N GLY A 65 4.68 -1.79 -17.09
CA GLY A 65 5.34 -1.18 -15.95
C GLY A 65 5.25 -2.04 -14.69
N VAL A 66 4.07 -2.59 -14.40
CA VAL A 66 3.87 -3.47 -13.24
C VAL A 66 4.74 -4.72 -13.35
N ARG A 67 4.76 -5.37 -14.53
CA ARG A 67 5.59 -6.56 -14.77
C ARG A 67 7.08 -6.28 -14.61
N ASN A 68 7.55 -5.13 -15.10
CA ASN A 68 8.95 -4.74 -14.93
C ASN A 68 9.31 -4.52 -13.46
N MET A 69 8.42 -3.89 -12.67
CA MET A 69 8.65 -3.74 -11.23
C MET A 69 8.73 -5.09 -10.51
N VAL A 70 7.85 -6.03 -10.84
CA VAL A 70 7.88 -7.40 -10.29
C VAL A 70 9.17 -8.13 -10.69
N PHE A 71 9.60 -7.99 -11.95
CA PHE A 71 10.84 -8.59 -12.43
C PHE A 71 12.06 -8.08 -11.66
N TYR A 72 12.21 -6.75 -11.51
CA TYR A 72 13.32 -6.21 -10.74
C TYR A 72 13.20 -6.53 -9.24
N ALA A 73 12.00 -6.58 -8.68
CA ALA A 73 11.77 -6.97 -7.30
C ALA A 73 12.28 -8.40 -7.01
N PHE A 74 12.12 -9.33 -7.95
CA PHE A 74 12.64 -10.70 -7.80
C PHE A 74 14.14 -10.73 -7.49
N SER A 75 14.91 -9.81 -8.08
CA SER A 75 16.37 -9.72 -7.85
C SER A 75 16.73 -9.31 -6.42
N LEU A 76 15.81 -8.65 -5.69
CA LEU A 76 16.00 -8.21 -4.31
C LEU A 76 15.67 -9.28 -3.28
N ILE A 77 15.08 -10.40 -3.69
CA ILE A 77 14.76 -11.50 -2.77
C ILE A 77 16.07 -12.10 -2.24
N PRO A 78 16.27 -12.13 -0.91
CA PRO A 78 17.50 -12.63 -0.32
C PRO A 78 17.65 -14.13 -0.54
N ASP A 79 18.89 -14.61 -0.64
CA ASP A 79 19.16 -16.04 -0.82
C ASP A 79 18.91 -16.85 0.45
N ASN A 80 18.80 -16.19 1.61
CA ASN A 80 18.48 -16.83 2.88
C ASN A 80 17.44 -16.02 3.66
N VAL A 81 16.45 -16.71 4.22
CA VAL A 81 15.38 -16.12 5.03
C VAL A 81 15.21 -16.88 6.33
N LYS A 82 14.64 -16.22 7.33
CA LYS A 82 14.36 -16.84 8.62
C LYS A 82 13.19 -17.83 8.48
N GLY A 83 13.46 -19.10 8.72
CA GLY A 83 12.47 -20.17 8.73
C GLY A 83 11.56 -20.14 9.96
N PRO A 84 10.50 -20.98 9.99
CA PRO A 84 9.59 -21.11 11.14
C PRO A 84 10.30 -21.57 12.43
N ASP A 85 11.41 -22.28 12.29
CA ASP A 85 12.28 -22.73 13.38
C ASP A 85 13.21 -21.61 13.91
N GLY A 86 13.15 -20.43 13.30
CA GLY A 86 13.96 -19.27 13.64
C GLY A 86 15.38 -19.29 13.08
N LYS A 87 15.75 -20.30 12.29
CA LYS A 87 17.07 -20.38 11.65
C LYS A 87 17.04 -19.77 10.26
N MET A 88 18.20 -19.30 9.78
CA MET A 88 18.34 -18.89 8.39
C MET A 88 18.38 -20.13 7.50
N GLY A 89 17.50 -20.20 6.51
CA GLY A 89 17.47 -21.26 5.51
C GLY A 89 17.51 -20.67 4.09
N PRO A 90 17.98 -21.44 3.11
CA PRO A 90 18.09 -20.97 1.73
C PRO A 90 16.71 -20.77 1.09
N VAL A 91 16.61 -19.79 0.19
CA VAL A 91 15.45 -19.58 -0.68
C VAL A 91 15.74 -20.22 -2.03
N ASP A 92 14.87 -21.14 -2.46
CA ASP A 92 14.94 -21.73 -3.79
C ASP A 92 14.44 -20.74 -4.86
N LYS A 93 15.38 -20.05 -5.51
CA LYS A 93 15.11 -19.10 -6.59
C LYS A 93 15.20 -19.73 -8.00
N SER A 94 15.36 -21.06 -8.08
CA SER A 94 15.50 -21.77 -9.36
C SER A 94 14.20 -21.85 -10.16
N ASP A 95 13.04 -21.73 -9.50
CA ASP A 95 11.72 -21.67 -10.12
C ASP A 95 11.03 -20.33 -9.81
N PRO A 96 11.18 -19.33 -10.69
CA PRO A 96 10.55 -18.02 -10.53
C PRO A 96 9.02 -18.06 -10.46
N ASN A 97 8.38 -19.10 -10.99
CA ASN A 97 6.92 -19.19 -11.00
C ASN A 97 6.34 -19.33 -9.58
N LYS A 98 7.11 -19.87 -8.62
CA LYS A 98 6.71 -19.95 -7.20
C LYS A 98 6.53 -18.58 -6.56
N PHE A 99 7.13 -17.54 -7.14
CA PHE A 99 7.11 -16.17 -6.64
C PHE A 99 6.11 -15.28 -7.38
N MET A 100 5.49 -15.77 -8.45
CA MET A 100 4.54 -14.99 -9.22
C MET A 100 3.32 -14.62 -8.37
N ILE A 101 3.00 -13.33 -8.36
CA ILE A 101 1.77 -12.78 -7.80
C ILE A 101 0.90 -12.26 -8.95
N PRO A 102 -0.44 -12.33 -8.85
CA PRO A 102 -1.32 -11.76 -9.86
C PRO A 102 -1.10 -10.25 -10.02
N GLU A 103 -1.35 -9.75 -11.22
CA GLU A 103 -1.05 -8.35 -11.56
C GLU A 103 -1.83 -7.35 -10.69
N GLU A 104 -3.09 -7.63 -10.38
CA GLU A 104 -3.91 -6.78 -9.50
C GLU A 104 -3.36 -6.70 -8.07
N ASP A 105 -2.77 -7.79 -7.58
CA ASP A 105 -2.11 -7.82 -6.28
C ASP A 105 -0.80 -7.03 -6.31
N ALA A 106 -0.01 -7.16 -7.37
CA ALA A 106 1.18 -6.34 -7.59
C ALA A 106 0.83 -4.84 -7.63
N ARG A 107 -0.23 -4.45 -8.34
CA ARG A 107 -0.72 -3.06 -8.38
C ARG A 107 -1.08 -2.55 -6.98
N ARG A 108 -1.71 -3.38 -6.14
CA ARG A 108 -2.04 -3.01 -4.75
C ARG A 108 -0.78 -2.80 -3.91
N VAL A 109 0.20 -3.70 -4.00
CA VAL A 109 1.49 -3.57 -3.31
C VAL A 109 2.23 -2.31 -3.75
N ILE A 110 2.26 -2.03 -5.06
CA ILE A 110 2.88 -0.81 -5.62
C ILE A 110 2.21 0.45 -5.06
N ARG A 111 0.87 0.49 -4.96
CA ARG A 111 0.16 1.63 -4.34
C ARG A 111 0.53 1.81 -2.87
N ALA A 112 0.64 0.72 -2.10
CA ALA A 112 1.08 0.78 -0.71
C ALA A 112 2.53 1.31 -0.64
N ALA A 113 3.43 0.84 -1.50
CA ALA A 113 4.80 1.34 -1.60
C ALA A 113 4.86 2.82 -2.00
N THR A 114 4.00 3.31 -2.90
CA THR A 114 3.90 4.73 -3.22
C THR A 114 3.59 5.56 -1.98
N ARG A 115 2.66 5.14 -1.12
CA ARG A 115 2.38 5.83 0.16
C ARG A 115 3.62 5.86 1.06
N SER A 116 4.32 4.74 1.20
CA SER A 116 5.58 4.67 1.96
C SER A 116 6.67 5.59 1.37
N ALA A 117 6.81 5.66 0.06
CA ALA A 117 7.76 6.55 -0.61
C ALA A 117 7.46 8.03 -0.33
N TYR A 118 6.17 8.42 -0.36
CA TYR A 118 5.75 9.76 0.03
C TYR A 118 6.05 10.05 1.50
N ALA A 119 5.81 9.08 2.40
CA ALA A 119 6.15 9.22 3.81
C ALA A 119 7.65 9.49 4.00
N ASP A 120 8.50 8.73 3.30
CA ASP A 120 9.95 8.88 3.35
C ASP A 120 10.41 10.27 2.91
N VAL A 121 9.96 10.74 1.74
CA VAL A 121 10.37 12.08 1.25
C VAL A 121 9.78 13.23 2.06
N CYS A 122 8.65 12.99 2.75
CA CYS A 122 8.02 13.95 3.65
C CYS A 122 8.62 13.97 5.06
N GLY A 123 9.62 13.13 5.35
CA GLY A 123 10.22 13.04 6.69
C GLY A 123 9.27 12.40 7.72
N LEU A 124 8.45 11.43 7.28
CA LEU A 124 7.49 10.68 8.10
C LEU A 124 7.80 9.17 8.09
N PRO A 125 9.04 8.73 8.41
CA PRO A 125 9.46 7.34 8.23
C PRO A 125 8.67 6.34 9.08
N GLU A 126 8.20 6.75 10.27
CA GLU A 126 7.38 5.88 11.12
C GLU A 126 6.00 5.59 10.50
N LEU A 127 5.42 6.56 9.78
CA LEU A 127 4.20 6.31 9.00
C LEU A 127 4.48 5.41 7.79
N GLY A 128 5.64 5.56 7.14
CA GLY A 128 6.09 4.65 6.10
C GLY A 128 6.17 3.19 6.57
N LYS A 129 6.71 2.97 7.77
CA LYS A 129 6.77 1.65 8.45
C LYS A 129 5.38 1.14 8.84
N ALA A 130 4.52 1.99 9.40
CA ALA A 130 3.16 1.62 9.77
C ALA A 130 2.34 1.18 8.55
N ASN A 131 2.45 1.92 7.44
CA ASN A 131 1.84 1.57 6.16
C ASN A 131 2.32 0.22 5.62
N TYR A 132 3.63 -0.03 5.64
CA TYR A 132 4.20 -1.33 5.25
C TYR A 132 3.66 -2.47 6.12
N LYS A 133 3.67 -2.31 7.44
CA LYS A 133 3.19 -3.33 8.38
C LYS A 133 1.70 -3.61 8.17
N ALA A 134 0.89 -2.58 7.95
CA ALA A 134 -0.54 -2.73 7.64
C ALA A 134 -0.75 -3.55 6.37
N MET A 135 -0.02 -3.23 5.29
CA MET A 135 -0.07 -4.00 4.04
C MET A 135 0.35 -5.46 4.26
N MET A 136 1.50 -5.72 4.90
CA MET A 136 1.95 -7.10 5.14
C MET A 136 0.97 -7.90 6.01
N THR A 137 0.33 -7.24 6.99
CA THR A 137 -0.69 -7.88 7.84
C THR A 137 -1.91 -8.27 7.01
N GLU A 138 -2.40 -7.36 6.18
CA GLU A 138 -3.52 -7.63 5.28
C GLU A 138 -3.20 -8.77 4.30
N GLU A 139 -2.03 -8.74 3.65
CA GLU A 139 -1.63 -9.81 2.73
C GLU A 139 -1.50 -11.15 3.44
N ALA A 140 -0.83 -11.21 4.59
CA ALA A 140 -0.71 -12.43 5.37
C ALA A 140 -2.06 -12.98 5.85
N SER A 141 -3.03 -12.10 6.14
CA SER A 141 -4.38 -12.49 6.58
C SER A 141 -5.21 -13.17 5.50
N LYS A 142 -4.89 -12.97 4.22
CA LYS A 142 -5.60 -13.61 3.09
C LYS A 142 -5.40 -15.12 3.03
N GLN A 143 -4.35 -15.64 3.68
CA GLN A 143 -3.99 -17.06 3.73
C GLN A 143 -3.89 -17.76 2.35
N SER A 144 -3.83 -16.99 1.26
CA SER A 144 -3.74 -17.46 -0.12
C SER A 144 -2.32 -17.44 -0.67
N TRP A 145 -1.38 -16.83 0.06
CA TRP A 145 0.01 -16.66 -0.39
C TRP A 145 0.90 -17.79 0.08
N SER A 146 1.74 -18.29 -0.83
CA SER A 146 2.90 -19.09 -0.47
C SER A 146 3.95 -18.23 0.28
N LYS A 147 4.94 -18.88 0.89
CA LYS A 147 6.05 -18.17 1.54
C LYS A 147 6.86 -17.38 0.51
N GLU A 148 7.08 -17.99 -0.66
CA GLU A 148 7.77 -17.41 -1.79
C GLU A 148 7.04 -16.17 -2.33
N GLN A 149 5.71 -16.22 -2.43
CA GLN A 149 4.89 -15.08 -2.82
C GLN A 149 4.91 -13.95 -1.79
N LEU A 150 4.94 -14.25 -0.48
CA LEU A 150 5.12 -13.23 0.55
C LEU A 150 6.49 -12.56 0.42
N LEU A 151 7.57 -13.32 0.15
CA LEU A 151 8.88 -12.74 -0.12
C LEU A 151 8.89 -11.83 -1.35
N MET A 152 8.16 -12.22 -2.41
CA MET A 152 7.97 -11.35 -3.58
C MET A 152 7.23 -10.06 -3.21
N ILE A 153 6.18 -10.13 -2.41
CA ILE A 153 5.41 -8.95 -1.97
C ILE A 153 6.30 -8.00 -1.17
N GLU A 154 7.11 -8.52 -0.24
CA GLU A 154 8.07 -7.72 0.53
C GLU A 154 9.11 -7.06 -0.37
N ALA A 155 9.70 -7.83 -1.28
CA ALA A 155 10.70 -7.33 -2.22
C ALA A 155 10.13 -6.28 -3.19
N LEU A 156 8.89 -6.48 -3.67
CA LEU A 156 8.20 -5.55 -4.56
C LEU A 156 7.90 -4.23 -3.85
N HIS A 157 7.48 -4.28 -2.58
CA HIS A 157 7.28 -3.07 -1.79
C HIS A 157 8.59 -2.29 -1.65
N LEU A 158 9.67 -2.95 -1.23
CA LEU A 158 10.99 -2.33 -1.05
C LEU A 158 11.52 -1.72 -2.36
N PHE A 159 11.39 -2.47 -3.46
CA PHE A 159 11.76 -2.01 -4.79
C PHE A 159 10.97 -0.75 -5.17
N ALA A 160 9.65 -0.79 -5.07
CA ALA A 160 8.78 0.31 -5.47
C ALA A 160 9.01 1.56 -4.61
N VAL A 161 9.26 1.43 -3.30
CA VAL A 161 9.66 2.57 -2.45
C VAL A 161 10.96 3.19 -2.97
N SER A 162 11.97 2.37 -3.27
CA SER A 162 13.26 2.83 -3.78
C SER A 162 13.11 3.52 -5.15
N PHE A 163 12.28 2.96 -6.02
CA PHE A 163 11.93 3.54 -7.32
C PHE A 163 11.24 4.90 -7.17
N PHE A 164 10.18 5.02 -6.36
CA PHE A 164 9.43 6.27 -6.24
C PHE A 164 10.13 7.36 -5.42
N THR A 165 11.07 6.99 -4.56
CA THR A 165 11.94 7.96 -3.86
C THR A 165 13.10 8.43 -4.74
N GLY A 166 13.20 7.96 -5.99
CA GLY A 166 14.29 8.32 -6.91
C GLY A 166 15.66 7.77 -6.49
N LYS A 167 15.70 6.81 -5.55
CA LYS A 167 16.93 6.19 -5.03
C LYS A 167 17.42 5.02 -5.89
N ALA A 168 16.65 4.61 -6.89
CA ALA A 168 16.98 3.48 -7.75
C ALA A 168 17.12 3.90 -9.22
N SER A 169 18.03 3.25 -9.96
CA SER A 169 18.24 3.49 -11.40
C SER A 169 18.46 2.14 -12.10
N PHE A 170 17.80 1.92 -13.25
CA PHE A 170 17.83 0.63 -13.94
C PHE A 170 18.12 0.81 -15.43
N SER A 171 19.10 0.07 -15.93
CA SER A 171 19.25 -0.20 -17.36
C SER A 171 18.46 -1.46 -17.72
N GLU A 172 17.79 -1.41 -18.87
CA GLU A 172 17.20 -2.58 -19.50
C GLU A 172 18.29 -3.16 -20.41
N THR A 173 18.96 -4.23 -19.98
CA THR A 173 19.74 -5.04 -20.94
C THR A 173 18.72 -5.78 -21.78
N PRO A 174 18.66 -5.58 -23.12
CA PRO A 174 17.73 -6.31 -23.95
C PRO A 174 18.03 -7.81 -23.85
N GLU A 175 16.98 -8.56 -23.56
CA GLU A 175 16.80 -10.01 -23.71
C GLU A 175 18.07 -10.81 -24.08
N SER A 176 18.68 -11.46 -23.10
CA SER A 176 19.55 -12.61 -23.39
C SER A 176 18.67 -13.75 -23.87
N ALA A 177 18.69 -13.98 -25.19
CA ALA A 177 18.17 -15.18 -25.82
C ALA A 177 18.70 -16.45 -25.12
N PRO A 178 17.91 -17.55 -25.07
CA PRO A 178 18.38 -18.81 -24.50
C PRO A 178 19.60 -19.32 -25.29
N ALA A 179 20.59 -19.83 -24.56
CA ALA A 179 21.84 -20.33 -25.10
C ALA A 179 21.63 -21.43 -26.15
N GLY A 180 22.22 -21.25 -27.35
CA GLY A 180 22.44 -22.31 -28.32
C GLY A 180 22.66 -21.84 -29.75
N GLY A 181 23.92 -21.88 -30.21
CA GLY A 181 24.27 -21.98 -31.64
C GLY A 181 25.16 -20.86 -32.21
N GLU A 182 26.29 -21.28 -32.78
CA GLU A 182 27.36 -20.58 -33.52
C GLU A 182 27.06 -19.26 -34.29
N GLU A 183 28.09 -18.40 -34.29
CA GLU A 183 28.32 -17.12 -35.03
C GLU A 183 28.16 -17.23 -36.58
N PRO A 184 27.97 -16.12 -37.37
CA PRO A 184 28.84 -14.94 -37.34
C PRO A 184 28.19 -13.55 -37.60
N ALA A 185 29.02 -12.53 -37.33
CA ALA A 185 28.81 -11.08 -37.45
C ALA A 185 27.95 -10.56 -38.62
N ALA A 186 27.03 -9.62 -38.32
CA ALA A 186 26.60 -8.59 -39.25
C ALA A 186 26.19 -7.30 -38.52
N LYS A 187 26.61 -6.18 -39.13
CA LYS A 187 26.50 -4.78 -38.72
C LYS A 187 25.07 -4.31 -38.42
N GLY A 188 24.98 -3.35 -37.49
CA GLY A 188 24.18 -2.13 -37.67
C GLY A 188 22.95 -2.02 -36.79
N GLY A 189 22.98 -1.02 -35.91
CA GLY A 189 21.83 -0.57 -35.12
C GLY A 189 22.14 -0.53 -33.64
N ALA A 190 22.80 0.54 -33.19
CA ALA A 190 22.75 0.91 -31.77
C ALA A 190 21.32 1.36 -31.47
N GLU A 191 20.44 0.42 -31.14
CA GLU A 191 19.19 0.75 -30.46
C GLU A 191 19.56 1.19 -29.04
N ALA A 192 19.19 2.43 -28.74
CA ALA A 192 19.45 3.05 -27.44
C ALA A 192 18.84 2.20 -26.32
N GLU A 193 19.66 1.80 -25.35
CA GLU A 193 19.20 1.34 -24.03
C GLU A 193 18.12 2.31 -23.54
N THR A 194 16.87 1.86 -23.49
CA THR A 194 15.81 2.64 -22.84
C THR A 194 15.92 2.42 -21.33
N VAL A 195 16.88 3.12 -20.72
CA VAL A 195 17.02 3.21 -19.26
C VAL A 195 15.71 3.78 -18.71
N GLN A 196 14.86 2.93 -18.12
CA GLN A 196 13.71 3.40 -17.34
C GLN A 196 14.23 4.06 -16.07
N LYS A 197 14.50 5.36 -16.18
CA LYS A 197 14.93 6.18 -15.05
C LYS A 197 13.79 6.27 -14.04
N ALA A 198 14.11 6.04 -12.77
CA ALA A 198 13.17 6.29 -11.69
C ALA A 198 12.62 7.72 -11.75
N PRO A 199 11.35 7.92 -11.41
CA PRO A 199 10.76 9.25 -11.34
C PRO A 199 11.53 10.11 -10.32
N PRO A 200 11.60 11.43 -10.52
CA PRO A 200 12.16 12.30 -9.51
C PRO A 200 11.39 12.16 -8.19
N PRO A 201 12.09 12.27 -7.04
CA PRO A 201 11.45 12.18 -5.73
C PRO A 201 10.27 13.17 -5.63
N PRO A 202 9.16 12.81 -4.96
CA PRO A 202 8.08 13.76 -4.75
C PRO A 202 8.56 14.98 -3.96
N ALA A 203 8.08 16.16 -4.35
CA ALA A 203 8.18 17.33 -3.51
C ALA A 203 7.21 17.18 -2.34
N CYS A 204 7.63 17.55 -1.13
CA CYS A 204 6.77 17.52 0.05
C CYS A 204 6.69 18.89 0.75
N PRO A 205 5.89 19.84 0.21
CA PRO A 205 5.53 21.04 0.94
C PRO A 205 4.66 20.70 2.19
N PRO A 206 4.53 21.62 3.16
CA PRO A 206 3.80 21.36 4.41
C PRO A 206 2.36 20.85 4.21
N GLU A 207 1.65 21.38 3.21
CA GLU A 207 0.30 20.92 2.85
C GLU A 207 0.30 19.47 2.36
N GLN A 208 1.32 19.06 1.60
CA GLN A 208 1.45 17.69 1.13
C GLN A 208 1.78 16.73 2.27
N ARG A 209 2.59 17.17 3.24
CA ARG A 209 2.92 16.37 4.41
C ARG A 209 1.67 15.96 5.19
N GLN A 210 0.74 16.90 5.43
CA GLN A 210 -0.53 16.62 6.10
C GLN A 210 -1.42 15.65 5.30
N LYS A 211 -1.43 15.77 3.97
CA LYS A 211 -2.15 14.86 3.07
C LYS A 211 -1.62 13.43 3.15
N VAL A 212 -0.29 13.28 3.12
CA VAL A 212 0.37 11.97 3.23
C VAL A 212 0.08 11.33 4.58
N GLU A 213 0.17 12.11 5.65
CA GLU A 213 -0.15 11.64 7.00
C GLU A 213 -1.61 11.15 7.11
N SER A 214 -2.56 11.93 6.63
CA SER A 214 -3.98 11.56 6.63
C SER A 214 -4.25 10.30 5.80
N ALA A 215 -3.69 10.22 4.59
CA ALA A 215 -3.89 9.07 3.70
C ALA A 215 -3.32 7.76 4.28
N ILE A 216 -2.15 7.81 4.93
CA ILE A 216 -1.55 6.64 5.58
C ILE A 216 -2.35 6.25 6.82
N ASN A 217 -2.73 7.20 7.67
CA ASN A 217 -3.51 6.91 8.87
C ASN A 217 -4.86 6.26 8.51
N ALA A 218 -5.53 6.76 7.46
CA ALA A 218 -6.77 6.17 6.97
C ALA A 218 -6.57 4.73 6.48
N TYR A 219 -5.50 4.48 5.73
CA TYR A 219 -5.17 3.13 5.26
C TYR A 219 -4.84 2.17 6.41
N VAL A 220 -4.01 2.60 7.36
CA VAL A 220 -3.64 1.79 8.54
C VAL A 220 -4.87 1.49 9.40
N ALA A 221 -5.77 2.46 9.60
CA ALA A 221 -7.01 2.25 10.34
C ALA A 221 -7.94 1.24 9.64
N ALA A 222 -8.06 1.32 8.31
CA ALA A 222 -8.86 0.37 7.53
C ALA A 222 -8.28 -1.05 7.54
N ALA A 223 -6.95 -1.18 7.54
CA ALA A 223 -6.27 -2.47 7.61
C ALA A 223 -6.30 -3.10 9.02
N GLY A 224 -6.38 -2.29 10.08
CA GLY A 224 -6.44 -2.77 11.48
C GLY A 224 -7.84 -3.01 12.04
N GLY A 225 -8.89 -2.68 11.28
CA GLY A 225 -10.29 -2.89 11.67
C GLY A 225 -10.94 -4.14 11.06
N GLN A 226 -10.16 -4.97 10.36
CA GLN A 226 -10.62 -6.21 9.70
C GLN A 226 -10.16 -7.45 10.47
#